data_AF-H1BBX3-F1
#
_entry.id   AF-H1BBX3-F1
#
_cell.length_a   1.000
_cell.length_b   1.000
_cell.length_c   1.000
_cell.angle_alpha   90.00
_cell.angle_beta   90.00
_cell.angle_gamma   90.00
#
_symmetry.space_group_name_H-M   'P 1'
#
loop_
_entity.id
_entity.type
_entity.pdbx_description
1 polymer ?
#
loop_
_entity_poly.entity_id
_entity_poly.type
_entity_poly.pdbx_seq_one_letter_code
_entity_poly.pdbx_strand_id
1 'polypeptide(L)' 'MCHPAYIDQFLYETTSYSWKRMKELEILCSEEAAALLQRYQIQLCTYKEV' A
#
# COMPACT_ATOMS: atom_id res chain seq x y z
N MET A 1 5.37 -1.92 -6.91
CA MET A 1 5.47 -0.53 -6.43
C MET A 1 4.06 -0.01 -6.20
N CYS A 2 3.81 0.59 -5.05
CA CYS A 2 2.52 1.13 -4.64
C CYS A 2 2.69 2.57 -4.14
N HIS A 3 1.59 3.29 -4.01
CA HIS A 3 1.54 4.69 -3.60
C HIS A 3 0.56 4.91 -2.44
N PRO A 4 0.63 4.16 -1.32
CA PRO A 4 -0.29 4.35 -0.21
C PRO A 4 -0.11 5.75 0.42
N ALA A 5 -1.21 6.43 0.74
CA ALA A 5 -1.17 7.73 1.40
C ALA A 5 -2.50 8.06 2.10
N TYR A 6 -2.41 8.86 3.16
CA TYR A 6 -3.54 9.66 3.65
C TYR A 6 -3.75 10.88 2.77
N ILE A 7 -4.98 11.40 2.73
CA ILE A 7 -5.34 12.55 1.90
C ILE A 7 -5.26 13.82 2.73
N ASP A 8 -4.38 14.72 2.32
CA ASP A 8 -4.38 16.11 2.73
C ASP A 8 -4.71 17.03 1.53
N GLN A 9 -4.83 18.32 1.79
CA GLN A 9 -5.17 19.30 0.77
C GLN A 9 -4.14 19.32 -0.36
N PHE A 10 -2.86 19.31 -0.02
CA PHE A 10 -1.78 19.34 -1.01
C PHE A 10 -1.87 18.14 -1.95
N LEU A 11 -1.99 16.92 -1.42
CA LEU A 11 -2.07 15.71 -2.21
C LEU A 11 -3.35 15.66 -3.05
N TYR A 12 -4.46 16.14 -2.50
CA TYR A 12 -5.72 16.24 -3.23
C TYR A 12 -5.62 17.17 -4.44
N GLU A 13 -4.97 18.32 -4.29
CA GLU A 13 -4.84 19.34 -5.34
C GLU A 13 -3.74 19.00 -6.38
N THR A 14 -2.70 18.28 -5.97
CA THR A 14 -1.50 18.06 -6.81
C THR A 14 -1.53 16.77 -7.62
N THR A 15 -2.44 15.84 -7.33
CA THR A 15 -2.53 14.59 -8.09
C THR A 15 -3.96 14.11 -8.30
N SER A 16 -4.24 13.68 -9.53
CA SER A 16 -5.49 12.98 -9.88
C SER A 16 -5.58 11.56 -9.30
N TYR A 17 -4.49 11.05 -8.69
CA TYR A 17 -4.44 9.71 -8.11
C TYR A 17 -4.69 9.69 -6.60
N SER A 18 -4.98 10.84 -5.98
CA SER A 18 -5.17 11.00 -4.53
C SER A 18 -6.06 9.91 -3.91
N TRP A 19 -7.33 9.81 -4.27
CA TRP A 19 -8.27 8.84 -3.69
C TRP A 19 -7.83 7.38 -3.82
N LYS A 20 -7.19 7.02 -4.93
CA LYS A 20 -6.74 5.65 -5.17
C LYS A 20 -5.61 5.26 -4.21
N ARG A 21 -4.78 6.21 -3.80
CA ARG A 21 -3.73 6.01 -2.76
C ARG A 21 -4.31 5.60 -1.42
N MET A 22 -5.46 6.16 -1.05
CA MET A 22 -6.15 5.78 0.18
C MET A 22 -6.69 4.35 0.09
N LYS A 23 -7.20 3.95 -1.09
CA LYS A 23 -7.65 2.57 -1.30
C LYS A 23 -6.49 1.56 -1.29
N GLU A 24 -5.34 1.93 -1.84
CA GLU A 24 -4.13 1.11 -1.74
C GLU A 24 -3.71 0.91 -0.29
N LEU A 25 -3.72 1.97 0.53
CA LEU A 25 -3.40 1.88 1.96
C LEU A 25 -4.33 0.90 2.68
N GLU A 26 -5.64 0.98 2.44
CA GLU A 26 -6.63 0.06 3.00
C GLU A 26 -6.32 -1.40 2.65
N ILE A 27 -6.02 -1.69 1.38
CA ILE A 27 -5.73 -3.05 0.91
C ILE A 27 -4.43 -3.58 1.52
N LEU A 28 -3.36 -2.78 1.49
CA LEU A 28 -2.04 -3.19 1.96
C LEU A 28 -2.00 -3.43 3.48
N CYS A 29 -2.85 -2.75 4.23
CA CYS A 29 -3.00 -2.93 5.68
C CYS A 29 -4.13 -3.90 6.06
N SER A 30 -4.80 -4.54 5.09
CA SER A 30 -5.89 -5.47 5.38
C SER A 30 -5.40 -6.80 5.95
N GLU A 31 -6.20 -7.39 6.84
CA GLU A 31 -5.95 -8.74 7.36
C GLU A 31 -5.95 -9.78 6.23
N GLU A 32 -6.76 -9.58 5.20
CA GLU A 32 -6.83 -10.44 4.02
C GLU A 32 -5.49 -10.46 3.26
N ALA A 33 -4.90 -9.29 3.00
CA ALA A 33 -3.59 -9.22 2.35
C ALA A 33 -2.50 -9.92 3.18
N ALA A 34 -2.49 -9.71 4.49
CA ALA A 34 -1.55 -10.40 5.39
C ALA A 34 -1.76 -11.93 5.36
N ALA A 35 -3.02 -12.39 5.40
CA ALA A 35 -3.35 -13.81 5.33
C ALA A 35 -2.94 -14.45 4.00
N LEU A 36 -3.04 -13.72 2.89
CA LEU A 36 -2.58 -14.20 1.57
C LEU A 36 -1.06 -14.39 1.55
N LEU A 37 -0.28 -13.44 2.09
CA LEU A 37 1.18 -13.56 2.18
C LEU A 37 1.57 -14.81 2.98
N GLN A 38 0.91 -15.06 4.12
CA GLN A 38 1.14 -16.24 4.93
C GLN A 38 0.74 -17.53 4.21
N ARG A 39 -0.45 -17.56 3.60
CA ARG A 39 -0.99 -18.73 2.87
C ARG A 39 -0.05 -19.19 1.75
N TYR A 40 0.53 -18.25 1.03
CA TYR A 40 1.43 -18.54 -0.09
C TYR A 40 2.91 -18.56 0.31
N GLN A 41 3.21 -18.45 1.61
CA GLN A 41 4.58 -18.44 2.15
C GLN A 41 5.49 -17.40 1.47
N ILE A 42 4.91 -16.25 1.12
CA ILE A 42 5.64 -15.15 0.48
C ILE A 42 6.44 -14.42 1.55
N GLN A 43 7.76 -14.41 1.41
CA GLN A 43 8.64 -13.64 2.28
C GLN A 43 8.73 -12.19 1.78
N LEU A 44 8.41 -11.25 2.67
CA LEU A 44 8.68 -9.83 2.42
C LEU A 44 10.15 -9.56 2.72
N CYS A 45 10.83 -8.92 1.78
CA CYS A 45 12.23 -8.52 1.91
C CYS A 45 12.41 -7.02 1.72
N THR A 46 13.56 -6.52 2.14
CA THR A 46 14.00 -5.15 1.87
C THR A 46 15.25 -5.15 0.99
N TYR A 47 15.55 -4.01 0.36
CA TYR A 47 16.79 -3.85 -0.42
C TYR A 47 18.08 -4.02 0.39
N LYS A 48 18.02 -4.15 1.73
CA LYS A 48 19.19 -4.48 2.56
C LYS A 48 19.58 -5.97 2.48
N GLU A 49 18.67 -6.81 2.00
CA GLU A 49 18.83 -8.26 1.92
C GLU A 49 19.22 -8.74 0.50
N VAL A 50 19.45 -7.78 -0.42
CA VAL A 50 19.78 -8.01 -1.83
C VAL A 50 21.14 -7.43 -2.15
#